data_AF-A0A940XW07-F1
#
_entry.id   AF-A0A940XW07-F1
#
_cell.length_a   1.000
_cell.length_b   1.000
_cell.length_c   1.000
_cell.angle_alpha   90.00
_cell.angle_beta   90.00
_cell.angle_gamma   90.00
#
_symmetry.space_group_name_H-M   'P 1'
#
loop_
_entity.id
_entity.type
_entity.pdbx_description
1 polymer ?
#
loop_
_entity_poly.entity_id
_entity_poly.type
_entity_poly.pdbx_seq_one_letter_code
_entity_poly.pdbx_strand_id
1 'polypeptide(L)'
;MNSTVSQFNYGMITPVVAFLMACAGAALGLRCTTRSVRMGAQGRRGPWLTLGAICIGSGIWTMHFIAMIGFTIDGASIRYDMALTFLSLGVAVAVVLLGVFIVGYRGTSPLTLGVAGVVTGAGVAAMHYIGMYGMKFAGHMSFDPVTVGLSVLIAVTAATAALWAAVSLHTLASAAAASVIMGVAVTGMHYTGMAAMSVHVDAGSRVQGQSSMDLLFSLIPMVGGPIVVLVLAAVIVMFDPDMLVGNDPVQNIQGQGQEPEAASVADTRPTASWPSL
;
A
#
# COMPACT_ATOMS: atom_id res chain seq x y z
N MET A 1 -23.24 29.93 -11.05
CA MET A 1 -23.05 29.31 -12.38
C MET A 1 -22.50 27.91 -12.13
N ASN A 2 -23.05 26.87 -12.75
CA ASN A 2 -22.48 25.52 -12.60
C ASN A 2 -21.12 25.50 -13.30
N SER A 3 -20.04 25.55 -12.52
CA SER A 3 -18.69 25.44 -13.07
C SER A 3 -18.48 24.02 -13.59
N THR A 4 -17.99 23.90 -14.82
CA THR A 4 -17.57 22.61 -15.36
C THR A 4 -16.37 22.11 -14.56
N VAL A 5 -16.50 20.89 -14.05
CA VAL A 5 -15.43 20.23 -13.30
C VAL A 5 -14.65 19.37 -14.29
N SER A 6 -13.41 19.75 -14.59
CA SER A 6 -12.53 18.93 -15.42
C SER A 6 -11.64 18.06 -14.53
N GLN A 7 -11.86 16.75 -14.59
CA GLN A 7 -11.05 15.76 -13.85
C GLN A 7 -9.72 15.43 -14.58
N PHE A 8 -9.46 16.03 -15.75
CA PHE A 8 -8.38 15.63 -16.67
C PHE A 8 -7.62 16.83 -17.24
N ASN A 9 -7.21 17.80 -16.42
CA ASN A 9 -6.54 19.01 -16.93
C ASN A 9 -5.23 18.69 -17.69
N TYR A 10 -4.47 17.69 -17.23
CA TYR A 10 -3.27 17.16 -17.89
C TYR A 10 -3.54 15.92 -18.76
N GLY A 11 -4.79 15.70 -19.16
CA GLY A 11 -5.22 14.50 -19.89
C GLY A 11 -5.17 13.22 -19.05
N MET A 12 -4.95 12.08 -19.71
CA MET A 12 -4.89 10.75 -19.05
C MET A 12 -3.61 10.51 -18.25
N ILE A 13 -2.66 11.44 -18.22
CA ILE A 13 -1.35 11.23 -17.59
C ILE A 13 -1.49 11.16 -16.06
N THR A 14 -2.17 12.12 -15.44
CA THR A 14 -2.40 12.16 -13.99
C THR A 14 -3.12 10.92 -13.45
N PRO A 15 -4.25 10.45 -14.00
CA PRO A 15 -4.91 9.23 -13.54
C PRO A 15 -4.03 7.98 -13.71
N VAL A 16 -3.28 7.89 -14.82
CA VAL A 16 -2.38 6.76 -15.07
C VAL A 16 -1.23 6.75 -14.07
N VAL A 17 -0.56 7.88 -13.85
CA VAL A 17 0.53 7.98 -12.87
C VAL A 17 0.01 7.68 -11.46
N ALA A 18 -1.15 8.23 -11.08
CA ALA A 18 -1.78 7.94 -9.81
C ALA A 18 -2.02 6.42 -9.64
N PHE A 19 -2.63 5.78 -10.64
CA PHE A 19 -2.86 4.34 -10.65
C PHE A 19 -1.56 3.53 -10.53
N LEU A 20 -0.51 3.91 -11.24
CA LEU A 20 0.80 3.26 -11.15
C LEU A 20 1.41 3.38 -9.75
N MET A 21 1.25 4.53 -9.09
CA MET A 21 1.71 4.74 -7.72
C MET A 21 0.96 3.88 -6.71
N ALA A 22 -0.35 3.70 -6.88
CA ALA A 22 -1.12 2.76 -6.07
C ALA A 22 -0.65 1.31 -6.30
N CYS A 23 -0.43 0.91 -7.56
CA CYS A 23 0.11 -0.40 -7.90
C CYS A 23 1.49 -0.64 -7.28
N ALA A 24 2.39 0.34 -7.37
CA ALA A 24 3.75 0.25 -6.83
C ALA A 24 3.74 0.09 -5.31
N GLY A 25 2.97 0.92 -4.59
CA GLY A 25 2.82 0.81 -3.14
C GLY A 25 2.20 -0.52 -2.71
N ALA A 26 1.17 -0.99 -3.42
CA ALA A 26 0.55 -2.29 -3.19
C ALA A 26 1.52 -3.45 -3.44
N ALA A 27 2.28 -3.43 -4.53
CA ALA A 27 3.23 -4.48 -4.89
C ALA A 27 4.37 -4.60 -3.87
N LEU A 28 4.99 -3.47 -3.50
CA LEU A 28 6.04 -3.43 -2.48
C LEU A 28 5.49 -3.83 -1.11
N GLY A 29 4.30 -3.33 -0.78
CA GLY A 29 3.55 -3.65 0.42
C GLY A 29 3.28 -5.13 0.63
N LEU A 30 2.71 -5.77 -0.39
CA LEU A 30 2.44 -7.21 -0.42
C LEU A 30 3.74 -7.99 -0.27
N ARG A 31 4.80 -7.64 -1.02
CA ARG A 31 6.09 -8.34 -0.91
C ARG A 31 6.68 -8.29 0.49
N CYS A 32 6.70 -7.11 1.12
CA CYS A 32 7.16 -6.95 2.51
C CYS A 32 6.29 -7.77 3.47
N THR A 33 4.97 -7.73 3.31
CA THR A 33 4.03 -8.44 4.20
C THR A 33 4.14 -9.95 4.05
N THR A 34 4.12 -10.49 2.82
CA THR A 34 4.28 -11.92 2.54
C THR A 34 5.62 -12.44 3.08
N ARG A 35 6.69 -11.66 2.92
CA ARG A 35 7.99 -12.00 3.51
C ARG A 35 7.93 -12.09 5.03
N SER A 36 7.29 -11.12 5.69
CA SER A 36 7.16 -11.13 7.15
C SER A 36 6.48 -12.41 7.67
N VAL A 37 5.53 -12.96 6.90
CA VAL A 37 4.81 -14.19 7.23
C VAL A 37 5.71 -15.42 7.04
N ARG A 38 6.56 -15.44 6.00
CA ARG A 38 7.49 -16.53 5.73
C ARG A 38 8.63 -16.66 6.76
N MET A 39 9.08 -15.54 7.35
CA MET A 39 10.22 -15.52 8.29
C MET A 39 9.88 -16.05 9.70
N GLY A 40 8.63 -16.41 9.99
CA GLY A 40 8.24 -17.03 11.26
C GLY A 40 8.58 -16.20 12.52
N ALA A 41 8.78 -16.88 13.65
CA ALA A 41 8.98 -16.29 14.98
C ALA A 41 10.39 -15.70 15.24
N GLN A 42 11.27 -15.61 14.23
CA GLN A 42 12.66 -15.15 14.38
C GLN A 42 12.83 -13.62 14.63
N GLY A 43 11.88 -12.98 15.31
CA GLY A 43 12.00 -11.59 15.81
C GLY A 43 11.97 -10.47 14.76
N ARG A 44 11.99 -10.79 13.45
CA ARG A 44 12.04 -9.81 12.34
C ARG A 44 10.70 -9.54 11.66
N ARG A 45 9.60 -10.07 12.17
CA ARG A 45 8.26 -9.90 11.59
C ARG A 45 7.78 -8.44 11.60
N GLY A 46 7.95 -7.75 12.73
CA GLY A 46 7.49 -6.38 12.93
C GLY A 46 8.03 -5.39 11.90
N PRO A 47 9.37 -5.29 11.70
CA PRO A 47 9.96 -4.36 10.73
C PRO A 47 9.42 -4.51 9.30
N TRP A 48 9.21 -5.75 8.82
CA TRP A 48 8.68 -6.00 7.48
C TRP A 48 7.19 -5.65 7.35
N LEU A 49 6.39 -5.92 8.38
CA LEU A 49 4.99 -5.46 8.44
C LEU A 49 4.93 -3.92 8.43
N THR A 50 5.80 -3.27 9.19
CA THR A 50 5.89 -1.80 9.22
C THR A 50 6.29 -1.23 7.88
N LEU A 51 7.34 -1.77 7.24
CA LEU A 51 7.77 -1.34 5.91
C LEU A 51 6.66 -1.57 4.88
N GLY A 52 5.99 -2.72 4.92
CA GLY A 52 4.87 -3.02 4.03
C GLY A 52 3.72 -2.03 4.19
N ALA A 53 3.35 -1.71 5.44
CA ALA A 53 2.30 -0.74 5.72
C ALA A 53 2.66 0.68 5.27
N ILE A 54 3.91 1.10 5.45
CA ILE A 54 4.41 2.39 4.94
C ILE A 54 4.29 2.42 3.41
N CYS A 55 4.72 1.37 2.71
CA CYS A 55 4.60 1.31 1.24
C CYS A 55 3.14 1.41 0.75
N ILE A 56 2.23 0.63 1.34
CA ILE A 56 0.82 0.64 0.95
C ILE A 56 0.20 2.00 1.27
N GLY A 57 0.39 2.50 2.50
CA GLY A 57 -0.15 3.80 2.93
C GLY A 57 0.36 4.95 2.08
N SER A 58 1.68 5.01 1.83
CA SER A 58 2.28 5.99 0.93
C SER A 58 1.76 5.87 -0.49
N GLY A 59 1.65 4.66 -1.06
CA GLY A 59 1.13 4.47 -2.42
C GLY A 59 -0.33 4.92 -2.58
N ILE A 60 -1.19 4.57 -1.62
CA ILE A 60 -2.60 4.99 -1.60
C ILE A 60 -2.70 6.53 -1.50
N TRP A 61 -1.94 7.12 -0.57
CA TRP A 61 -1.95 8.57 -0.39
C TRP A 61 -1.39 9.31 -1.60
N THR A 62 -0.29 8.83 -2.19
CA THR A 62 0.31 9.45 -3.38
C THR A 62 -0.61 9.33 -4.59
N MET A 63 -1.28 8.20 -4.78
CA MET A 63 -2.32 8.07 -5.79
C MET A 63 -3.41 9.12 -5.59
N HIS A 64 -3.97 9.21 -4.38
CA HIS A 64 -5.01 10.18 -4.05
C HIS A 64 -4.56 11.62 -4.34
N PHE A 65 -3.36 11.99 -3.90
CA PHE A 65 -2.85 13.35 -4.04
C PHE A 65 -2.53 13.71 -5.50
N ILE A 66 -1.90 12.82 -6.26
CA ILE A 66 -1.63 13.02 -7.70
C ILE A 66 -2.95 13.17 -8.47
N ALA A 67 -3.96 12.36 -8.14
CA ALA A 67 -5.28 12.46 -8.75
C ALA A 67 -5.97 13.79 -8.42
N MET A 68 -5.86 14.29 -7.18
CA MET A 68 -6.35 15.63 -6.82
C MET A 68 -5.63 16.77 -7.55
N ILE A 69 -4.31 16.69 -7.75
CA ILE A 69 -3.60 17.72 -8.55
C ILE A 69 -4.10 17.76 -10.00
N GLY A 70 -4.51 16.60 -10.54
CA GLY A 70 -5.13 16.52 -11.88
C GLY A 70 -6.52 17.14 -11.96
N PHE A 71 -7.17 17.39 -10.82
CA PHE A 71 -8.50 17.98 -10.72
C PHE A 71 -8.41 19.50 -10.76
N THR A 72 -9.19 20.12 -11.63
CA THR A 72 -9.25 21.59 -11.73
C THR A 72 -10.68 22.08 -11.80
N ILE A 73 -10.93 23.19 -11.11
CA ILE A 73 -12.22 23.88 -11.13
C ILE A 73 -12.09 25.09 -12.04
N ASP A 74 -12.90 25.16 -13.09
CA ASP A 74 -12.90 26.31 -13.99
C ASP A 74 -13.26 27.59 -13.23
N GLY A 75 -12.37 28.58 -13.30
CA GLY A 75 -12.54 29.88 -12.63
C GLY A 75 -12.04 29.98 -11.19
N ALA A 76 -11.43 28.93 -10.61
CA ALA A 76 -10.85 28.98 -9.26
C ALA A 76 -9.47 28.30 -9.18
N SER A 77 -8.54 28.89 -8.43
CA SER A 77 -7.27 28.22 -8.08
C SER A 77 -7.45 27.38 -6.83
N ILE A 78 -6.97 26.12 -6.88
CA ILE A 78 -6.99 25.19 -5.75
C ILE A 78 -5.66 25.29 -5.03
N ARG A 79 -5.73 25.53 -3.72
CA ARG A 79 -4.60 25.48 -2.79
C ARG A 79 -4.79 24.30 -1.84
N TYR A 80 -3.71 23.82 -1.26
CA TYR A 80 -3.74 22.70 -0.32
C TYR A 80 -3.28 23.15 1.07
N ASP A 81 -4.07 22.80 2.08
CA ASP A 81 -3.67 22.93 3.48
C ASP A 81 -2.66 21.83 3.81
N MET A 82 -1.42 22.24 4.07
CA MET A 82 -0.32 21.31 4.34
C MET A 82 -0.58 20.45 5.58
N ALA A 83 -1.17 21.02 6.63
CA ALA A 83 -1.39 20.30 7.88
C ALA A 83 -2.39 19.17 7.67
N LEU A 84 -3.53 19.46 7.01
CA LEU A 84 -4.54 18.43 6.71
C LEU A 84 -4.01 17.39 5.71
N THR A 85 -3.18 17.80 4.75
CA THR A 85 -2.64 16.88 3.74
C THR A 85 -1.60 15.91 4.34
N PHE A 86 -0.73 16.39 5.24
CA PHE A 86 0.17 15.49 5.98
C PHE A 86 -0.55 14.68 7.04
N LEU A 87 -1.60 15.22 7.66
CA LEU A 87 -2.46 14.46 8.56
C LEU A 87 -3.11 13.28 7.83
N SER A 88 -3.60 13.50 6.60
CA SER A 88 -4.18 12.42 5.80
C SER A 88 -3.13 11.34 5.47
N LEU A 89 -1.88 11.71 5.17
CA LEU A 89 -0.78 10.75 5.00
C LEU A 89 -0.55 9.91 6.28
N GLY A 90 -0.50 10.59 7.43
CA GLY A 90 -0.34 9.93 8.74
C GLY A 90 -1.48 8.95 9.02
N VAL A 91 -2.73 9.34 8.74
CA VAL A 91 -3.90 8.47 8.87
C VAL A 91 -3.77 7.26 7.95
N ALA A 92 -3.41 7.44 6.67
CA ALA A 92 -3.23 6.35 5.71
C ALA A 92 -2.22 5.31 6.22
N VAL A 93 -1.04 5.76 6.66
CA VAL A 93 0.00 4.84 7.15
C VAL A 93 -0.47 4.14 8.43
N ALA A 94 -1.07 4.86 9.37
CA ALA A 94 -1.50 4.30 10.66
C ALA A 94 -2.60 3.23 10.51
N VAL A 95 -3.61 3.47 9.68
CA VAL A 95 -4.75 2.54 9.53
C VAL A 95 -4.39 1.30 8.70
N VAL A 96 -3.47 1.44 7.75
CA VAL A 96 -2.90 0.32 7.02
C VAL A 96 -1.99 -0.50 7.93
N LEU A 97 -1.13 0.16 8.73
CA LEU A 97 -0.29 -0.50 9.73
C LEU A 97 -1.12 -1.33 10.69
N LEU A 98 -2.20 -0.76 11.22
CA LEU A 98 -3.12 -1.47 12.11
C LEU A 98 -3.71 -2.71 11.44
N GLY A 99 -4.22 -2.60 10.21
CA GLY A 99 -4.79 -3.75 9.49
C GLY A 99 -3.78 -4.85 9.22
N VAL A 100 -2.60 -4.48 8.72
CA VAL A 100 -1.52 -5.42 8.41
C VAL A 100 -1.00 -6.11 9.68
N PHE A 101 -0.91 -5.40 10.81
CA PHE A 101 -0.55 -6.02 12.09
C PHE A 101 -1.65 -6.93 12.63
N ILE A 102 -2.94 -6.54 12.54
CA ILE A 102 -4.04 -7.38 12.98
C ILE A 102 -4.00 -8.73 12.24
N VAL A 103 -3.93 -8.70 10.90
CA VAL A 103 -3.95 -9.92 10.08
C VAL A 103 -2.63 -10.67 10.16
N GLY A 104 -1.50 -9.96 10.28
CA GLY A 104 -0.21 -10.57 10.57
C GLY A 104 -0.29 -11.40 11.84
N TYR A 105 -0.57 -10.81 12.99
CA TYR A 105 -0.47 -11.53 14.26
C TYR A 105 -1.65 -12.47 14.55
N ARG A 106 -2.87 -12.16 14.09
CA ARG A 106 -4.08 -12.97 14.37
C ARG A 106 -4.51 -13.90 13.22
N GLY A 107 -3.79 -13.89 12.10
CA GLY A 107 -4.07 -14.75 10.95
C GLY A 107 -5.31 -14.34 10.13
N THR A 108 -5.79 -15.26 9.30
CA THR A 108 -6.80 -15.03 8.26
C THR A 108 -8.22 -15.46 8.63
N SER A 109 -8.56 -15.55 9.92
CA SER A 109 -9.92 -15.89 10.30
C SER A 109 -10.92 -14.90 9.68
N PRO A 110 -12.12 -15.34 9.25
CA PRO A 110 -13.10 -14.45 8.62
C PRO A 110 -13.43 -13.22 9.49
N LEU A 111 -13.50 -13.40 10.81
CA LEU A 111 -13.71 -12.33 11.77
C LEU A 111 -12.52 -11.36 11.80
N THR A 112 -11.29 -11.87 11.83
CA THR A 112 -10.07 -11.05 11.81
C THR A 112 -10.01 -10.21 10.54
N LEU A 113 -10.25 -10.83 9.38
CA LEU A 113 -10.25 -10.13 8.09
C LEU A 113 -11.38 -9.10 8.00
N GLY A 114 -12.58 -9.43 8.48
CA GLY A 114 -13.70 -8.50 8.51
C GLY A 114 -13.40 -7.27 9.36
N VAL A 115 -12.91 -7.46 10.59
CA VAL A 115 -12.55 -6.33 11.48
C VAL A 115 -11.41 -5.50 10.92
N ALA A 116 -10.33 -6.15 10.47
CA ALA A 116 -9.17 -5.44 9.90
C ALA A 116 -9.55 -4.70 8.61
N GLY A 117 -10.36 -5.32 7.75
CA GLY A 117 -10.86 -4.72 6.52
C GLY A 117 -11.77 -3.51 6.75
N VAL A 118 -12.68 -3.58 7.72
CA VAL A 118 -13.51 -2.43 8.12
C VAL A 118 -12.64 -1.30 8.66
N VAL A 119 -11.73 -1.60 9.58
CA VAL A 119 -10.86 -0.58 10.20
C VAL A 119 -9.96 0.08 9.16
N THR A 120 -9.26 -0.71 8.35
CA THR A 120 -8.36 -0.17 7.32
C THR A 120 -9.14 0.53 6.21
N GLY A 121 -10.26 -0.02 5.75
CA GLY A 121 -11.08 0.58 4.70
C GLY A 121 -11.73 1.90 5.13
N ALA A 122 -12.34 1.94 6.31
CA ALA A 122 -12.88 3.17 6.87
C ALA A 122 -11.78 4.22 7.10
N GLY A 123 -10.60 3.78 7.54
CA GLY A 123 -9.42 4.64 7.67
C GLY A 123 -8.92 5.21 6.35
N VAL A 124 -8.88 4.41 5.28
CA VAL A 124 -8.50 4.85 3.93
C VAL A 124 -9.54 5.83 3.37
N ALA A 125 -10.83 5.58 3.59
CA ALA A 125 -11.88 6.54 3.25
C ALA A 125 -11.73 7.83 4.05
N ALA A 126 -11.46 7.76 5.35
CA ALA A 126 -11.19 8.94 6.18
C ALA A 126 -9.98 9.73 5.66
N MET A 127 -8.88 9.07 5.29
CA MET A 127 -7.73 9.71 4.65
C MET A 127 -8.15 10.46 3.39
N HIS A 128 -8.92 9.81 2.51
CA HIS A 128 -9.40 10.42 1.27
C HIS A 128 -10.21 11.70 1.54
N TYR A 129 -11.19 11.65 2.45
CA TYR A 129 -12.01 12.81 2.77
C TYR A 129 -11.25 13.91 3.52
N ILE A 130 -10.36 13.56 4.46
CA ILE A 130 -9.47 14.54 5.11
C ILE A 130 -8.61 15.26 4.07
N GLY A 131 -8.07 14.52 3.09
CA GLY A 131 -7.33 15.11 1.97
C GLY A 131 -8.18 16.09 1.15
N MET A 132 -9.43 15.73 0.86
CA MET A 132 -10.36 16.62 0.16
C MET A 132 -10.74 17.87 0.96
N TYR A 133 -10.96 17.75 2.27
CA TYR A 133 -11.17 18.92 3.14
C TYR A 133 -9.93 19.83 3.24
N GLY A 134 -8.75 19.29 2.92
CA GLY A 134 -7.52 20.06 2.75
C GLY A 134 -7.51 20.96 1.51
N MET A 135 -8.40 20.75 0.54
CA MET A 135 -8.51 21.61 -0.64
C MET A 135 -9.16 22.95 -0.27
N LYS A 136 -8.47 24.04 -0.59
CA LYS A 136 -8.92 25.42 -0.39
C LYS A 136 -9.12 26.07 -1.75
N PHE A 137 -10.35 26.46 -2.05
CA PHE A 137 -10.73 27.25 -3.22
C PHE A 137 -11.81 28.25 -2.80
N ALA A 138 -12.07 29.25 -3.63
CA ALA A 138 -13.11 30.24 -3.34
C ALA A 138 -14.49 29.73 -3.73
N GLY A 139 -15.10 29.00 -2.80
CA GLY A 139 -16.42 28.43 -2.96
C GLY A 139 -16.74 27.42 -1.86
N HIS A 140 -17.85 26.73 -2.04
CA HIS A 140 -18.34 25.71 -1.11
C HIS A 140 -18.32 24.32 -1.75
N MET A 141 -17.93 23.33 -0.95
CA MET A 141 -17.92 21.92 -1.29
C MET A 141 -19.02 21.19 -0.51
N SER A 142 -19.86 20.42 -1.20
CA SER A 142 -20.86 19.54 -0.59
C SER A 142 -20.70 18.12 -1.10
N PHE A 143 -21.08 17.14 -0.29
CA PHE A 143 -20.99 15.72 -0.63
C PHE A 143 -22.37 15.07 -0.63
N ASP A 144 -22.64 14.24 -1.63
CA ASP A 144 -23.79 13.33 -1.63
C ASP A 144 -23.53 12.14 -0.68
N PRO A 145 -24.29 11.98 0.42
CA PRO A 145 -24.04 10.93 1.41
C PRO A 145 -24.13 9.50 0.85
N VAL A 146 -24.95 9.28 -0.17
CA VAL A 146 -25.13 7.96 -0.78
C VAL A 146 -23.87 7.54 -1.54
N THR A 147 -23.36 8.43 -2.39
CA THR A 147 -22.13 8.18 -3.16
C THR A 147 -20.90 8.10 -2.25
N VAL A 148 -20.87 8.86 -1.14
CA VAL A 148 -19.87 8.67 -0.07
C VAL A 148 -19.98 7.27 0.56
N GLY A 149 -21.19 6.81 0.86
CA GLY A 149 -21.39 5.44 1.36
C GLY A 149 -20.86 4.37 0.41
N LEU A 150 -21.05 4.55 -0.90
CA LEU A 150 -20.52 3.66 -1.93
C LEU A 150 -18.99 3.67 -1.97
N SER A 151 -18.34 4.84 -1.90
CA SER A 151 -16.87 4.92 -1.86
C SER A 151 -16.31 4.20 -0.63
N VAL A 152 -16.94 4.36 0.53
CA VAL A 152 -16.56 3.68 1.79
C VAL A 152 -16.70 2.16 1.65
N LEU A 153 -17.78 1.69 1.02
CA LEU A 153 -17.98 0.27 0.75
C LEU A 153 -16.88 -0.30 -0.17
N ILE A 154 -16.51 0.45 -1.22
CA ILE A 154 -15.39 0.07 -2.09
C ILE A 154 -14.08 0.05 -1.26
N ALA A 155 -13.86 1.02 -0.38
CA ALA A 155 -12.66 1.06 0.46
C ALA A 155 -12.56 -0.15 1.38
N VAL A 156 -13.65 -0.54 2.06
CA VAL A 156 -13.71 -1.69 2.97
C VAL A 156 -13.51 -3.00 2.23
N THR A 157 -14.17 -3.18 1.08
CA THR A 157 -14.01 -4.40 0.27
C THR A 157 -12.59 -4.51 -0.29
N ALA A 158 -12.02 -3.41 -0.81
CA ALA A 158 -10.65 -3.35 -1.29
C ALA A 158 -9.62 -3.62 -0.18
N ALA A 159 -9.78 -3.02 0.99
CA ALA A 159 -8.91 -3.23 2.14
C ALA A 159 -8.96 -4.69 2.63
N THR A 160 -10.15 -5.28 2.69
CA THR A 160 -10.33 -6.69 3.06
C THR A 160 -9.62 -7.62 2.07
N ALA A 161 -9.81 -7.39 0.77
CA ALA A 161 -9.17 -8.18 -0.29
C ALA A 161 -7.64 -8.01 -0.28
N ALA A 162 -7.14 -6.79 -0.06
CA ALA A 162 -5.72 -6.49 0.05
C ALA A 162 -5.06 -7.21 1.24
N LEU A 163 -5.70 -7.15 2.40
CA LEU A 163 -5.22 -7.79 3.61
C LEU A 163 -5.22 -9.32 3.47
N TRP A 164 -6.27 -9.89 2.87
CA TRP A 164 -6.31 -11.31 2.53
C TRP A 164 -5.18 -11.68 1.55
N ALA A 165 -5.02 -10.91 0.47
CA ALA A 165 -4.00 -11.15 -0.54
C ALA A 165 -2.58 -11.12 0.06
N ALA A 166 -2.31 -10.20 0.98
CA ALA A 166 -1.00 -10.03 1.61
C ALA A 166 -0.52 -11.26 2.40
N VAL A 167 -1.45 -12.08 2.88
CA VAL A 167 -1.15 -13.28 3.70
C VAL A 167 -1.48 -14.59 3.00
N SER A 168 -2.33 -14.59 1.97
CA SER A 168 -2.73 -15.79 1.21
C SER A 168 -1.96 -15.96 -0.10
N LEU A 169 -1.38 -14.90 -0.65
CA LEU A 169 -0.62 -14.99 -1.90
C LEU A 169 0.86 -15.27 -1.61
N HIS A 170 1.42 -16.20 -2.38
CA HIS A 170 2.78 -16.69 -2.18
C HIS A 170 3.66 -16.54 -3.43
N THR A 171 3.10 -16.32 -4.61
CA THR A 171 3.87 -16.22 -5.87
C THR A 171 3.98 -14.78 -6.35
N LEU A 172 5.08 -14.45 -7.03
CA LEU A 172 5.29 -13.10 -7.58
C LEU A 172 4.21 -12.69 -8.59
N ALA A 173 3.77 -13.63 -9.44
CA ALA A 173 2.71 -13.38 -10.41
C ALA A 173 1.37 -13.05 -9.73
N SER A 174 1.01 -13.79 -8.66
CA SER A 174 -0.21 -13.50 -7.91
C SER A 174 -0.13 -12.16 -7.17
N ALA A 175 1.03 -11.82 -6.60
CA ALA A 175 1.24 -10.53 -5.94
C ALA A 175 1.17 -9.35 -6.94
N ALA A 176 1.71 -9.51 -8.15
CA ALA A 176 1.61 -8.52 -9.21
C ALA A 176 0.17 -8.34 -9.72
N ALA A 177 -0.56 -9.44 -9.91
CA ALA A 177 -1.98 -9.38 -10.26
C ALA A 177 -2.80 -8.68 -9.16
N ALA A 178 -2.56 -9.05 -7.90
CA ALA A 178 -3.23 -8.44 -6.76
C ALA A 178 -2.92 -6.94 -6.62
N SER A 179 -1.68 -6.51 -6.86
CA SER A 179 -1.33 -5.08 -6.82
C SER A 179 -2.05 -4.27 -7.88
N VAL A 180 -2.26 -4.83 -9.08
CA VAL A 180 -3.04 -4.20 -10.14
C VAL A 180 -4.51 -4.09 -9.74
N ILE A 181 -5.10 -5.18 -9.23
CA ILE A 181 -6.49 -5.19 -8.76
C ILE A 181 -6.69 -4.18 -7.62
N MET A 182 -5.75 -4.13 -6.67
CA MET A 182 -5.75 -3.13 -5.60
C MET A 182 -5.66 -1.71 -6.16
N GLY A 183 -4.77 -1.47 -7.13
CA GLY A 183 -4.68 -0.18 -7.82
C GLY A 183 -6.02 0.24 -8.40
N VAL A 184 -6.70 -0.66 -9.13
CA VAL A 184 -8.02 -0.40 -9.71
C VAL A 184 -9.04 -0.08 -8.61
N ALA A 185 -9.05 -0.85 -7.52
CA ALA A 185 -10.02 -0.67 -6.45
C ALA A 185 -9.82 0.66 -5.70
N VAL A 186 -8.57 1.03 -5.37
CA VAL A 186 -8.27 2.27 -4.66
C VAL A 186 -8.52 3.48 -5.57
N THR A 187 -8.12 3.41 -6.85
CA THR A 187 -8.41 4.46 -7.84
C THR A 187 -9.91 4.58 -8.08
N GLY A 188 -10.65 3.47 -8.15
CA GLY A 188 -12.10 3.44 -8.26
C GLY A 188 -12.80 4.07 -7.05
N MET A 189 -12.34 3.78 -5.83
CA MET A 189 -12.82 4.43 -4.61
C MET A 189 -12.61 5.94 -4.67
N HIS A 190 -11.41 6.37 -5.08
CA HIS A 190 -11.07 7.78 -5.19
C HIS A 190 -12.01 8.51 -6.16
N TYR A 191 -12.18 7.99 -7.38
CA TYR A 191 -13.06 8.64 -8.36
C TYR A 191 -14.54 8.56 -7.97
N THR A 192 -14.97 7.51 -7.26
CA THR A 192 -16.32 7.45 -6.69
C THR A 192 -16.50 8.54 -5.62
N GLY A 193 -15.51 8.74 -4.74
CA GLY A 193 -15.53 9.81 -3.74
C GLY A 193 -15.54 11.21 -4.37
N MET A 194 -14.79 11.40 -5.46
CA MET A 194 -14.80 12.63 -6.24
C MET A 194 -16.14 12.85 -6.96
N ALA A 195 -16.79 11.79 -7.45
CA ALA A 195 -18.12 11.88 -8.06
C ALA A 195 -19.22 12.28 -7.05
N ALA A 196 -19.01 12.02 -5.76
CA ALA A 196 -19.91 12.47 -4.70
C ALA A 196 -19.84 13.99 -4.44
N MET A 197 -18.80 14.66 -4.92
CA MET A 197 -18.53 16.06 -4.62
C MET A 197 -19.24 16.99 -5.60
N SER A 198 -19.90 18.02 -5.06
CA SER A 198 -20.40 19.17 -5.81
C SER A 198 -19.69 20.45 -5.35
N VAL A 199 -19.26 21.25 -6.32
CA VAL A 199 -18.51 22.49 -6.08
C VAL A 199 -19.33 23.68 -6.56
N HIS A 200 -19.54 24.65 -5.68
CA HIS A 200 -20.15 25.94 -6.01
C HIS A 200 -19.09 27.03 -5.84
N VAL A 201 -18.70 27.67 -6.93
CA VAL A 201 -17.71 28.77 -6.94
C VAL A 201 -18.43 30.10 -6.73
N ASP A 202 -17.92 30.91 -5.79
CA ASP A 202 -18.49 32.23 -5.52
C ASP A 202 -18.16 33.21 -6.67
N ALA A 203 -19.17 33.93 -7.16
CA ALA A 203 -18.98 34.90 -8.23
C ALA A 203 -18.17 36.11 -7.73
N GLY A 204 -16.98 36.34 -8.29
CA GLY A 204 -16.17 37.54 -8.05
C GLY A 204 -14.93 37.34 -7.16
N SER A 205 -14.72 36.16 -6.60
CA SER A 205 -13.52 35.86 -5.81
C SER A 205 -12.32 35.55 -6.70
N ARG A 206 -11.53 36.57 -7.03
CA ARG A 206 -10.17 36.38 -7.56
C ARG A 206 -9.27 35.95 -6.41
N VAL A 207 -9.01 34.65 -6.27
CA VAL A 207 -7.93 34.18 -5.39
C VAL A 207 -6.61 34.68 -5.98
N GLN A 208 -5.79 35.35 -5.16
CA GLN A 208 -4.45 35.79 -5.58
C GLN A 208 -3.70 34.59 -6.17
N GLY A 209 -3.18 34.76 -7.38
CA GLY A 209 -2.37 33.75 -8.05
C GLY A 209 -1.16 33.44 -7.16
N GLN A 210 -1.01 32.18 -6.77
CA GLN A 210 0.16 31.71 -6.05
C GLN A 210 1.36 31.76 -7.00
N SER A 211 2.52 32.22 -6.52
CA SER A 211 3.71 32.24 -7.36
C SER A 211 4.09 30.82 -7.76
N SER A 212 4.67 30.63 -8.95
CA SER A 212 5.13 29.31 -9.41
C SER A 212 6.13 28.67 -8.43
N MET A 213 6.91 29.50 -7.73
CA MET A 213 7.87 29.05 -6.72
C MET A 213 7.17 28.47 -5.48
N ASP A 214 6.11 29.12 -4.98
CA ASP A 214 5.37 28.63 -3.81
C ASP A 214 4.66 27.29 -4.10
N LEU A 215 4.18 27.12 -5.33
CA LEU A 215 3.60 25.86 -5.81
C LEU A 215 4.66 24.75 -5.86
N LEU A 216 5.85 25.04 -6.39
CA LEU A 216 6.94 24.07 -6.43
C LEU A 216 7.40 23.66 -5.02
N PHE A 217 7.61 24.63 -4.13
CA PHE A 217 8.01 24.36 -2.74
C PHE A 217 6.96 23.54 -1.97
N SER A 218 5.68 23.73 -2.28
CA SER A 218 4.57 22.93 -1.73
C SER A 218 4.52 21.51 -2.30
N LEU A 219 4.64 21.37 -3.62
CA LEU A 219 4.45 20.09 -4.31
C LEU A 219 5.63 19.12 -4.13
N ILE A 220 6.86 19.63 -4.06
CA ILE A 220 8.08 18.81 -3.92
C ILE A 220 8.01 17.85 -2.71
N PRO A 221 7.76 18.30 -1.47
CA PRO A 221 7.70 17.39 -0.33
C PRO A 221 6.49 16.45 -0.39
N MET A 222 5.37 16.92 -0.93
CA MET A 222 4.14 16.13 -1.03
C MET A 222 4.31 14.96 -2.02
N VAL A 223 4.87 15.18 -3.21
CA VAL A 223 5.06 14.11 -4.21
C VAL A 223 6.39 13.40 -4.01
N GLY A 224 7.46 14.16 -3.77
CA GLY A 224 8.83 13.65 -3.67
C GLY A 224 9.07 12.78 -2.44
N GLY A 225 8.54 13.15 -1.26
CA GLY A 225 8.76 12.39 -0.02
C GLY A 225 8.29 10.94 -0.12
N PRO A 226 7.02 10.68 -0.45
CA PRO A 226 6.49 9.33 -0.64
C PRO A 226 7.15 8.56 -1.79
N ILE A 227 7.52 9.23 -2.89
CA ILE A 227 8.28 8.58 -3.97
C ILE A 227 9.63 8.09 -3.45
N VAL A 228 10.35 8.92 -2.71
CA VAL A 228 11.64 8.53 -2.10
C VAL A 228 11.43 7.34 -1.16
N VAL A 229 10.38 7.34 -0.33
CA VAL A 229 10.04 6.20 0.53
C VAL A 229 9.81 4.92 -0.29
N LEU A 230 9.02 4.99 -1.37
CA LEU A 230 8.76 3.83 -2.23
C LEU A 230 10.01 3.34 -2.97
N VAL A 231 10.86 4.25 -3.44
CA VAL A 231 12.14 3.90 -4.08
C VAL A 231 13.09 3.24 -3.08
N LEU A 232 13.24 3.80 -1.87
CA LEU A 232 14.05 3.20 -0.82
C LEU A 232 13.53 1.82 -0.43
N ALA A 233 12.22 1.65 -0.28
CA ALA A 233 11.61 0.36 -0.01
C ALA A 233 11.84 -0.63 -1.16
N ALA A 234 11.75 -0.19 -2.42
CA ALA A 234 12.04 -1.02 -3.59
C ALA A 234 13.50 -1.48 -3.59
N VAL A 235 14.44 -0.59 -3.27
CA VAL A 235 15.87 -0.93 -3.10
C VAL A 235 16.03 -1.98 -2.00
N ILE A 236 15.45 -1.76 -0.82
CA ILE A 236 15.50 -2.73 0.29
C ILE A 236 14.95 -4.09 -0.13
N VAL A 237 13.81 -4.12 -0.82
CA VAL A 237 13.16 -5.35 -1.32
C VAL A 237 14.00 -6.05 -2.39
N MET A 238 14.65 -5.29 -3.28
CA MET A 238 15.43 -5.82 -4.40
C MET A 238 16.79 -6.38 -3.94
N PHE A 239 17.47 -5.71 -3.02
CA PHE A 239 18.76 -6.13 -2.49
C PHE A 239 18.67 -7.22 -1.42
N ASP A 240 17.46 -7.69 -1.12
CA ASP A 240 17.30 -8.73 -0.14
C ASP A 240 17.45 -10.14 -0.79
N PRO A 241 18.55 -10.86 -0.49
CA PRO A 241 18.92 -12.09 -1.19
C PRO A 241 17.90 -13.22 -1.02
N ASP A 242 17.13 -13.24 0.08
CA ASP A 242 16.12 -14.28 0.33
C ASP A 242 14.85 -14.11 -0.55
N MET A 243 14.69 -12.98 -1.24
CA MET A 243 13.62 -12.77 -2.23
C MET A 243 14.05 -13.08 -3.67
N LEU A 244 15.35 -13.04 -3.95
CA LEU A 244 15.93 -13.31 -5.27
C LEU A 244 16.27 -14.80 -5.45
N VAL A 245 16.73 -15.42 -4.37
CA VAL A 245 16.95 -16.86 -4.30
C VAL A 245 15.71 -17.44 -3.63
N GLY A 246 14.90 -18.19 -4.37
CA GLY A 246 13.71 -18.88 -3.84
C GLY A 246 14.07 -20.01 -2.87
N ASN A 247 14.89 -19.74 -1.87
CA ASN A 247 15.23 -20.66 -0.81
C ASN A 247 14.05 -20.69 0.15
N ASP A 248 13.07 -21.52 -0.14
CA ASP A 248 12.05 -21.87 0.84
C ASP A 248 12.75 -22.59 2.01
N PRO A 249 12.80 -22.00 3.21
CA PRO A 249 13.47 -22.63 4.36
C PRO A 249 12.83 -23.97 4.75
N VAL A 250 11.59 -24.22 4.29
CA VAL A 250 10.88 -25.50 4.44
C VAL A 250 11.54 -26.63 3.63
N GLN A 251 12.08 -26.34 2.45
CA GLN A 251 12.78 -27.36 1.64
C GLN A 251 14.16 -27.71 2.22
N ASN A 252 14.84 -26.75 2.86
CA ASN A 252 16.17 -27.00 3.42
C ASN A 252 16.11 -27.84 4.71
N ILE A 253 15.01 -27.76 5.47
CA ILE A 253 14.77 -28.65 6.63
C ILE A 253 14.47 -30.08 6.16
N GLN A 254 13.78 -30.25 5.03
CA GLN A 254 13.51 -31.58 4.45
C GLN A 254 14.74 -32.19 3.76
N GLY A 255 15.62 -31.37 3.18
CA GLY A 255 16.87 -31.81 2.55
C GLY A 255 17.95 -32.26 3.54
N GLN A 256 17.98 -31.70 4.76
CA GLN A 256 18.95 -32.09 5.80
C GLN A 256 18.49 -33.31 6.63
N GLY A 257 17.25 -33.76 6.51
CA GLY A 257 16.73 -34.97 7.17
C GLY A 257 16.89 -36.26 6.36
N GLN A 258 17.46 -36.18 5.15
CA GLN A 258 17.70 -37.30 4.25
C GLN A 258 19.19 -37.44 3.91
N GLU A 259 20.08 -37.42 4.91
CA GLU A 259 21.36 -38.10 4.74
C GLU A 259 21.13 -39.61 4.97
N PRO A 260 21.49 -40.50 4.03
CA PRO A 260 21.36 -41.93 4.24
C PRO A 260 22.37 -42.37 5.31
N GLU A 261 21.88 -42.64 6.51
CA GLU A 261 22.56 -43.42 7.55
C GLU A 261 22.73 -44.87 7.07
N ALA A 262 23.61 -45.08 6.08
CA ALA A 262 23.85 -46.39 5.49
C ALA A 262 25.26 -46.48 4.87
N ALA A 263 26.31 -46.25 5.68
CA ALA A 263 27.67 -46.73 5.37
C ALA A 263 28.63 -46.58 6.56
N SER A 264 28.42 -47.29 7.68
CA SER A 264 29.49 -47.48 8.67
C SER A 264 29.22 -48.66 9.61
N VAL A 265 29.13 -49.88 9.07
CA VAL A 265 29.45 -51.11 9.83
C VAL A 265 30.12 -52.10 8.88
N ALA A 266 31.40 -51.85 8.56
CA ALA A 266 32.27 -52.88 8.02
C ALA A 266 32.94 -53.58 9.20
N ASP A 267 32.51 -54.82 9.44
CA ASP A 267 33.02 -55.81 10.39
C ASP A 267 34.54 -56.02 10.21
N THR A 268 35.36 -55.37 11.04
CA THR A 268 36.79 -55.65 11.15
C THR A 268 37.02 -56.73 12.19
N ARG A 269 36.98 -57.99 11.78
CA ARG A 269 37.47 -59.10 12.61
C ARG A 269 38.99 -59.04 12.72
N PRO A 270 39.57 -59.04 13.93
CA PRO A 270 41.01 -59.22 14.09
C PRO A 270 41.35 -60.71 14.01
N THR A 271 42.12 -61.12 13.00
CA THR A 271 42.77 -62.43 12.94
C THR A 271 43.94 -62.43 13.92
N ALA A 272 43.71 -62.90 15.15
CA ALA A 272 44.77 -63.17 16.11
C ALA A 272 45.36 -64.57 15.85
N SER A 273 46.51 -64.61 15.18
CA SER A 273 47.41 -65.74 15.13
C SER A 273 48.19 -65.84 16.46
N TRP A 274 48.08 -66.98 17.16
CA TRP A 274 48.98 -67.32 18.26
C TRP A 274 49.94 -68.45 17.82
N PRO A 275 51.25 -68.37 18.14
CA PRO A 275 52.20 -69.45 17.88
C PRO A 275 52.27 -70.48 19.03
N SER A 276 52.34 -71.75 18.59
CA SER A 276 53.01 -72.95 19.13
C SER A 276 52.83 -73.42 20.59
N LEU A 277 52.36 -74.67 20.75
CA LEU A 277 53.08 -75.77 21.42
C LEU A 277 52.76 -77.10 20.70
#